data_AF-V9GD99-F1
#
_entry.id   AF-V9GD99-F1
#
_cell.length_a   1.000
_cell.length_b   1.000
_cell.length_c   1.000
_cell.angle_alpha   90.00
_cell.angle_beta   90.00
_cell.angle_gamma   90.00
#
_symmetry.space_group_name_H-M   'P 1'
#
loop_
_entity.id
_entity.type
_entity.pdbx_description
1 polymer ?
#
loop_
_entity_poly.entity_id
_entity_poly.type
_entity_poly.pdbx_seq_one_letter_code
_entity_poly.pdbx_strand_id
1 'polypeptide(L)' 'MEGFGVATAAAAAAIPVLEIRSISNMVGPRDRGAWKIKEALQALEQASSLLPEVLT' A
#
# COMPACT_ATOMS: atom_id res chain seq x y z
N MET A 1 4.88 -5.19 -5.46
CA MET A 1 5.52 -5.00 -6.78
C MET A 1 4.56 -4.47 -7.84
N GLU A 2 3.27 -4.33 -7.53
CA GLU A 2 2.18 -4.09 -8.47
C GLU A 2 1.96 -2.59 -8.71
N GLY A 3 2.29 -1.76 -7.73
CA GLY A 3 2.11 -0.31 -7.77
C GLY A 3 2.79 0.40 -8.94
N PHE A 4 3.99 -0.06 -9.35
CA PHE A 4 4.69 0.53 -10.50
C PHE A 4 3.88 0.40 -11.79
N GLY A 5 3.22 -0.73 -12.02
CA GLY A 5 2.39 -0.95 -13.20
C GLY A 5 1.18 -0.03 -13.21
N VAL A 6 0.51 0.11 -12.06
CA VAL A 6 -0.62 1.04 -11.88
C VAL A 6 -0.18 2.48 -12.12
N ALA A 7 0.93 2.90 -11.51
CA ALA A 7 1.46 4.25 -11.67
C ALA A 7 1.85 4.57 -13.12
N THR A 8 2.45 3.60 -13.81
CA THR A 8 2.81 3.73 -15.23
C THR A 8 1.57 3.91 -16.10
N ALA A 9 0.52 3.12 -15.87
CA ALA A 9 -0.73 3.24 -16.61
C ALA A 9 -1.44 4.58 -16.33
N ALA A 10 -1.47 5.01 -15.06
CA ALA A 10 -2.02 6.30 -14.66
C ALA A 10 -1.28 7.47 -15.32
N ALA A 11 0.06 7.41 -15.38
CA ALA A 11 0.87 8.41 -16.07
C ALA A 11 0.55 8.45 -17.57
N ALA A 12 0.42 7.29 -18.24
CA ALA A 12 0.05 7.22 -19.65
C ALA A 12 -1.36 7.77 -19.93
N ALA A 13 -2.28 7.64 -18.97
CA ALA A 13 -3.64 8.17 -19.05
C ALA A 13 -3.79 9.61 -18.51
N ALA A 14 -2.69 10.25 -18.07
CA ALA A 14 -2.68 11.58 -17.45
C ALA A 14 -3.64 11.72 -16.25
N ILE A 15 -3.81 10.66 -15.46
CA ILE A 15 -4.63 10.65 -14.24
C ILE A 15 -3.75 10.66 -12.98
N PRO A 16 -4.09 11.45 -11.95
CA PRO A 16 -3.36 11.42 -10.69
C PRO A 16 -3.55 10.07 -9.97
N VAL A 17 -2.51 9.62 -9.27
CA VAL A 17 -2.53 8.34 -8.54
C VAL A 17 -1.70 8.45 -7.26
N LEU A 18 -2.16 7.76 -6.20
CA LEU A 18 -1.50 7.60 -4.92
C LEU A 18 -1.52 6.12 -4.53
N GLU A 19 -0.39 5.57 -4.09
CA GLU A 19 -0.33 4.23 -3.50
C GLU A 19 0.06 4.33 -2.02
N ILE A 20 -0.68 3.62 -1.16
CA ILE A 20 -0.39 3.48 0.27
C ILE A 20 -0.20 2.00 0.58
N ARG A 21 0.85 1.67 1.33
CA ARG A 21 1.20 0.29 1.68
C ARG A 21 1.55 0.17 3.15
N SER A 22 1.00 -0.85 3.80
CA SER A 22 1.44 -1.33 5.10
C SER A 22 2.55 -2.37 4.95
N ILE A 23 3.39 -2.52 5.97
CA ILE A 23 4.49 -3.49 6.00
C ILE A 23 4.06 -4.71 6.82
N SER A 24 4.02 -5.89 6.19
CA SER A 24 3.71 -7.16 6.87
C SER A 24 4.91 -7.84 7.51
N ASN A 25 6.11 -7.59 6.99
CA ASN A 25 7.35 -8.20 7.45
C ASN A 25 8.56 -7.43 6.91
N MET A 26 9.70 -7.61 7.56
CA MET A 26 10.98 -7.11 7.08
C MET A 26 11.42 -7.86 5.81
N VAL A 27 12.21 -7.19 4.98
CA VAL A 27 12.89 -7.82 3.85
C VAL A 27 13.97 -8.80 4.34
N GLY A 28 14.10 -9.94 3.67
CA GLY A 28 15.03 -10.99 4.08
C GLY A 28 14.71 -12.34 3.43
N PRO A 29 15.29 -13.44 3.94
CA PRO A 29 14.94 -14.79 3.52
C PRO A 29 13.43 -15.03 3.59
N ARG A 30 12.91 -15.87 2.70
CA ARG A 30 11.46 -16.09 2.59
C ARG A 30 10.95 -16.95 3.75
N ASP A 31 10.67 -16.31 4.87
CA ASP A 31 9.96 -16.89 6.02
C ASP A 31 8.51 -16.39 6.03
N ARG A 32 7.57 -17.29 5.71
CA ARG A 32 6.13 -16.97 5.71
C ARG A 32 5.56 -16.87 7.13
N GLY A 33 6.18 -17.52 8.13
CA GLY A 33 5.73 -17.48 9.52
C GLY A 33 5.90 -16.10 10.14
N ALA A 34 6.87 -15.31 9.65
CA ALA A 34 7.10 -13.93 10.05
C ALA A 34 6.08 -12.92 9.47
N TRP A 35 5.18 -13.35 8.57
CA TRP A 35 4.24 -12.45 7.91
C TRP A 35 3.07 -12.09 8.82
N LYS A 36 2.99 -10.81 9.19
CA LYS A 36 1.91 -10.24 10.00
C LYS A 36 0.87 -9.57 9.10
N ILE A 37 0.22 -10.36 8.24
CA ILE A 37 -0.70 -9.84 7.22
C ILE A 37 -1.90 -9.14 7.87
N LYS A 38 -2.47 -9.72 8.93
CA LYS A 38 -3.65 -9.16 9.60
C LYS A 38 -3.34 -7.79 10.19
N GLU A 39 -2.22 -7.68 10.89
CA GLU A 39 -1.76 -6.44 11.52
C GLU A 39 -1.43 -5.37 10.49
N ALA A 40 -0.80 -5.76 9.37
CA ALA A 40 -0.54 -4.84 8.27
C ALA A 40 -1.83 -4.28 7.67
N LEU A 41 -2.84 -5.13 7.41
CA LEU A 41 -4.13 -4.69 6.91
C LEU A 41 -4.87 -3.78 7.90
N GLN A 42 -4.81 -4.08 9.20
CA GLN A 42 -5.37 -3.21 10.25
C GLN A 42 -4.68 -1.84 10.28
N ALA A 43 -3.35 -1.79 10.14
CA ALA A 43 -2.63 -0.52 10.04
C ALA A 43 -3.01 0.26 8.77
N LEU A 44 -3.22 -0.44 7.65
CA LEU A 44 -3.67 0.20 6.41
C LEU A 44 -5.08 0.77 6.53
N GLU A 45 -6.00 0.06 7.20
CA GLU A 45 -7.35 0.54 7.50
C GLU A 45 -7.31 1.82 8.34
N GLN A 46 -6.52 1.83 9.42
CA GLN A 46 -6.35 3.00 10.28
C GLN A 46 -5.76 4.20 9.54
N ALA A 47 -4.75 4.00 8.69
CA ALA A 47 -4.19 5.08 7.89
C ALA A 47 -5.18 5.60 6.85
N SER A 48 -5.96 4.70 6.24
CA SER A 48 -6.92 5.05 5.19
C SER A 48 -8.12 5.84 5.72
N SER A 49 -8.53 5.61 6.97
CA SER A 49 -9.64 6.34 7.59
C SER A 49 -9.36 7.82 7.81
N LEU A 50 -8.09 8.25 7.81
CA LEU A 50 -7.66 9.64 7.94
C LEU A 50 -7.59 10.39 6.60
N LEU A 51 -7.58 9.67 5.47
CA LEU A 51 -7.46 10.29 4.15
C LEU A 51 -8.55 11.33 3.79
N PRO A 52 -9.81 11.21 4.26
CA PRO A 52 -10.82 12.24 4.03
C PRO A 52 -10.42 13.63 4.53
N GLU A 53 -9.51 13.73 5.50
CA GLU A 53 -9.01 15.02 6.00
C GLU A 53 -8.18 15.79 4.95
N VAL A 54 -7.63 15.12 3.94
CA VAL A 54 -6.65 15.70 2.99
C VAL A 54 -6.95 15.44 1.51
N LEU A 55 -7.88 14.53 1.18
CA LEU A 55 -8.22 14.16 -0.21
C LEU A 55 -9.64 14.60 -0.64
N THR A 56 -10.20 15.63 -0.01
CA THR A 56 -11.49 16.25 -0.41
C THR A 56 -11.32 17.28 -1.50
#